data_AF-A0A5J6U4C9-F1
#
_entry.id   AF-A0A5J6U4C9-F1
#
_cell.length_a   1.000
_cell.length_b   1.000
_cell.length_c   1.000
_cell.angle_alpha   90.00
_cell.angle_beta   90.00
_cell.angle_gamma   90.00
#
_symmetry.space_group_name_H-M   'P 1'
#
loop_
_entity.id
_entity.type
_entity.pdbx_description
1 polymer ?
#
loop_
_entity_poly.entity_id
_entity_poly.type
_entity_poly.pdbx_seq_one_letter_code
_entity_poly.pdbx_strand_id
1 'polypeptide(L)'
;MPVPAPVAAETVAISPARRGAYLVVLVLLPVAALAAGVAAAWGRGIGPRDAVIALVMYVISIYGISVGYHRLFTHRAFKCRRPLRIGLALAGGLAVEGPVTLWAAEHRRHHKYADRPGDPHSPWAHGESGWGLARGLLHAQVGWFFTARRRSDRRHWVPDLLADPDVRRLDAAYPGVVVLSFLLPAAAGGLWSWSWAGAWTALFWGGLVRYAVVHHVTWSVNSLAHAFGDRDFRTRDRSTNLPLVAYLTLGEGWHNWHHADPTSARHGVLKGHLDPSARLIRLFEQAGWAYDVRWPDPSRLAARTLHPGPPGPPGPPSVPEPSRPPEADRKG
;
A
#
# COMPACT_ATOMS: atom_id res chain seq x y z
N MET A 1 -8.11 -1.18 -27.05
CA MET A 1 -7.50 -2.43 -27.56
C MET A 1 -8.19 -3.61 -26.89
N PRO A 2 -8.48 -4.72 -27.60
CA PRO A 2 -9.00 -5.93 -26.97
C PRO A 2 -8.02 -6.42 -25.91
N VAL A 3 -8.56 -6.82 -24.76
CA VAL A 3 -7.79 -7.35 -23.63
C VAL A 3 -7.25 -8.73 -24.05
N PRO A 4 -5.95 -9.03 -23.89
CA PRO A 4 -5.41 -10.36 -24.20
C PRO A 4 -6.20 -11.45 -23.47
N ALA A 5 -6.46 -12.59 -24.12
CA ALA A 5 -7.28 -13.69 -23.58
C ALA A 5 -6.92 -14.14 -22.14
N PRO A 6 -5.64 -14.19 -21.71
CA PRO A 6 -5.28 -14.55 -20.33
C PRO A 6 -5.83 -13.57 -19.29
N VAL A 7 -5.84 -12.27 -19.62
CA VAL A 7 -6.28 -11.20 -18.70
C VAL A 7 -7.80 -11.24 -18.49
N ALA A 8 -8.57 -11.77 -19.45
CA ALA A 8 -10.03 -11.90 -19.32
C ALA A 8 -10.44 -13.01 -18.33
N ALA A 9 -9.67 -14.09 -18.21
CA ALA A 9 -9.94 -15.17 -17.25
C ALA A 9 -9.58 -14.79 -15.80
N GLU A 10 -8.62 -13.89 -15.63
CA GLU A 10 -8.11 -13.44 -14.32
C GLU A 10 -8.86 -12.21 -13.77
N THR A 11 -9.90 -11.77 -14.47
CA THR A 11 -10.68 -10.60 -14.12
C THR A 11 -12.18 -10.87 -14.21
N VAL A 12 -12.99 -10.06 -13.53
CA VAL A 12 -14.46 -10.10 -13.57
C VAL A 12 -15.01 -8.79 -14.11
N ALA A 13 -16.09 -8.86 -14.90
CA ALA A 13 -16.77 -7.68 -15.41
C ALA A 13 -17.47 -6.92 -14.27
N ILE A 14 -17.42 -5.58 -14.34
CA ILE A 14 -18.19 -4.71 -13.44
C ILE A 14 -19.45 -4.28 -14.18
N SER A 15 -20.62 -4.48 -13.58
CA SER A 15 -21.87 -4.01 -14.18
C SER A 15 -21.86 -2.49 -14.33
N PRO A 16 -22.50 -1.92 -15.38
CA PRO A 16 -22.62 -0.47 -15.53
C PRO A 16 -23.19 0.23 -14.30
N ALA A 17 -24.19 -0.37 -13.65
CA ALA A 17 -24.79 0.15 -12.42
C ALA A 17 -23.79 0.22 -11.27
N ARG A 18 -23.01 -0.85 -11.03
CA ARG A 18 -21.99 -0.87 -9.98
C ARG A 18 -20.86 0.11 -10.28
N ARG A 19 -20.46 0.24 -11.55
CA ARG A 19 -19.49 1.25 -12.00
C ARG A 19 -20.00 2.67 -11.73
N GLY A 20 -21.26 2.95 -12.08
CA GLY A 20 -21.91 4.23 -11.79
C GLY A 20 -21.93 4.54 -10.28
N ALA A 21 -22.30 3.56 -9.45
CA ALA A 21 -22.28 3.72 -8.00
C ALA A 21 -20.88 4.03 -7.45
N TYR A 22 -19.82 3.36 -7.90
CA TYR A 22 -18.45 3.66 -7.48
C TYR A 22 -18.02 5.07 -7.91
N LEU A 23 -18.34 5.47 -9.15
CA LEU A 23 -18.06 6.81 -9.63
C LEU A 23 -18.73 7.88 -8.76
N VAL A 24 -20.00 7.69 -8.42
CA VAL A 24 -20.73 8.64 -7.58
C VAL A 24 -20.19 8.65 -6.16
N VAL A 25 -20.11 7.49 -5.50
CA VAL A 25 -19.83 7.39 -4.06
C VAL A 25 -18.37 7.63 -3.71
N LEU A 26 -17.43 7.15 -4.54
CA LEU A 26 -15.99 7.21 -4.24
C LEU A 26 -15.29 8.33 -4.99
N VAL A 27 -15.96 9.01 -5.93
CA VAL A 27 -15.37 10.14 -6.64
C VAL A 27 -16.22 11.40 -6.54
N LEU A 28 -17.40 11.42 -7.16
CA LEU A 28 -18.15 12.66 -7.31
C LEU A 28 -18.59 13.21 -5.95
N LEU A 29 -19.05 12.34 -5.05
CA LEU A 29 -19.51 12.73 -3.73
C LEU A 29 -18.34 13.25 -2.86
N PRO A 30 -17.18 12.58 -2.74
CA PRO A 30 -16.03 13.15 -2.05
C PRO A 30 -15.51 14.45 -2.65
N VAL A 31 -15.48 14.58 -3.98
CA VAL A 31 -15.05 15.82 -4.66
C VAL A 31 -16.03 16.95 -4.40
N ALA A 32 -17.34 16.69 -4.53
CA ALA A 32 -18.38 17.65 -4.22
C ALA A 32 -18.36 18.04 -2.73
N ALA A 33 -18.17 17.08 -1.83
CA ALA A 33 -18.05 17.32 -0.40
C ALA A 33 -16.78 18.11 -0.05
N LEU A 34 -15.67 17.85 -0.74
CA LEU A 34 -14.44 18.64 -0.62
C LEU A 34 -14.67 20.07 -1.10
N ALA A 35 -15.27 20.27 -2.28
CA ALA A 35 -15.56 21.59 -2.82
C ALA A 35 -16.52 22.39 -1.92
N ALA A 36 -17.60 21.75 -1.47
CA ALA A 36 -18.55 22.34 -0.53
C ALA A 36 -17.89 22.68 0.81
N GLY A 37 -16.99 21.82 1.31
CA GLY A 37 -16.28 22.07 2.54
C GLY A 37 -15.19 23.14 2.42
N VAL A 38 -14.51 23.27 1.26
CA VAL A 38 -13.62 24.42 0.97
C VAL A 38 -14.42 25.72 0.98
N ALA A 39 -15.59 25.75 0.35
CA ALA A 39 -16.47 26.91 0.39
C ALA A 39 -16.96 27.21 1.82
N ALA A 40 -17.32 26.19 2.60
CA ALA A 40 -17.81 26.34 3.98
C ALA A 40 -16.71 26.72 4.98
N ALA A 41 -15.46 26.32 4.73
CA ALA A 41 -14.28 26.67 5.52
C ALA A 41 -13.52 27.88 4.97
N TRP A 42 -14.05 28.54 3.93
CA TRP A 42 -13.40 29.69 3.33
C TRP A 42 -13.22 30.81 4.36
N GLY A 43 -11.98 31.28 4.54
CA GLY A 43 -11.62 32.26 5.58
C GLY A 43 -11.55 31.71 7.01
N ARG A 44 -11.92 30.44 7.24
CA ARG A 44 -11.77 29.71 8.51
C ARG A 44 -10.73 28.61 8.30
N GLY A 45 -9.45 28.99 8.40
CA GLY A 45 -8.31 28.11 8.14
C GLY A 45 -8.28 26.85 9.03
N ILE A 46 -7.30 25.98 8.78
CA ILE A 46 -7.09 24.78 9.58
C ILE A 46 -6.64 25.15 11.01
N GLY A 47 -7.40 24.75 12.02
CA GLY A 47 -6.99 24.90 13.41
C GLY A 47 -5.93 23.85 13.80
N PRO A 48 -5.07 24.11 14.81
CA PRO A 48 -4.08 23.14 15.27
C PRO A 48 -4.70 21.77 15.64
N ARG A 49 -5.89 21.78 16.25
CA ARG A 49 -6.68 20.57 16.53
C ARG A 49 -6.98 19.77 15.27
N ASP A 50 -7.54 20.42 14.26
CA ASP A 50 -7.95 19.75 13.03
C ASP A 50 -6.72 19.21 12.27
N ALA A 51 -5.60 19.94 12.32
CA ALA A 51 -4.32 19.50 11.77
C ALA A 51 -3.79 18.24 12.48
N VAL A 52 -3.83 18.19 13.81
CA VAL A 52 -3.42 17.00 14.59
C VAL A 52 -4.31 15.81 14.27
N ILE A 53 -5.63 15.99 14.28
CA ILE A 53 -6.59 14.91 13.95
C ILE A 53 -6.35 14.41 12.52
N ALA A 54 -6.20 15.31 11.55
CA ALA A 54 -5.95 14.95 10.17
C ALA A 54 -4.63 14.19 10.00
N LEU A 55 -3.56 14.63 10.66
CA LEU A 55 -2.26 13.96 10.62
C LEU A 55 -2.32 12.56 11.26
N VAL A 56 -2.98 12.40 12.40
CA VAL A 56 -3.14 11.09 13.05
C VAL A 56 -3.95 10.14 12.15
N MET A 57 -5.07 10.59 11.61
CA MET A 57 -5.89 9.79 10.70
C MET A 57 -5.14 9.44 9.41
N TYR A 58 -4.33 10.36 8.89
CA TYR A 58 -3.44 10.13 7.75
C TYR A 58 -2.43 9.02 8.05
N VAL A 59 -1.69 9.15 9.16
CA VAL A 59 -0.65 8.19 9.56
C VAL A 59 -1.23 6.79 9.79
N ILE A 60 -2.40 6.69 10.46
CA ILE A 60 -3.10 5.42 10.66
C ILE A 60 -3.48 4.79 9.31
N SER A 61 -4.01 5.60 8.38
CA SER A 61 -4.41 5.11 7.05
C SER A 61 -3.22 4.61 6.24
N ILE A 62 -2.13 5.39 6.19
CA ILE A 62 -0.93 5.04 5.41
C ILE A 62 -0.22 3.82 6.01
N TYR A 63 -0.08 3.71 7.34
CA TYR A 63 0.44 2.49 7.95
C TYR A 63 -0.49 1.29 7.73
N GLY A 64 -1.81 1.50 7.78
CA GLY A 64 -2.80 0.48 7.48
C GLY A 64 -2.63 -0.12 6.07
N ILE A 65 -2.40 0.75 5.07
CA ILE A 65 -2.10 0.33 3.70
C ILE A 65 -0.72 -0.34 3.63
N SER A 66 0.34 0.36 4.06
CA SER A 66 1.73 -0.10 3.89
C SER A 66 2.06 -1.36 4.71
N VAL A 67 1.78 -1.35 6.02
CA VAL A 67 2.10 -2.48 6.91
C VAL A 67 1.05 -3.57 6.84
N GLY A 68 -0.23 -3.18 6.81
CA GLY A 68 -1.35 -4.11 6.77
C GLY A 68 -1.61 -4.68 5.39
N TYR A 69 -2.31 -3.93 4.53
CA TYR A 69 -2.77 -4.45 3.23
C TYR A 69 -1.61 -4.93 2.36
N HIS A 70 -0.53 -4.15 2.31
CA HIS A 70 0.58 -4.42 1.42
C HIS A 70 1.55 -5.47 1.97
N ARG A 71 2.32 -5.14 3.02
CA ARG A 71 3.39 -6.03 3.53
C ARG A 71 2.84 -7.30 4.17
N LEU A 72 1.76 -7.22 4.98
CA LEU A 72 1.18 -8.39 5.65
C LEU A 72 0.27 -9.21 4.72
N PHE A 73 -0.84 -8.64 4.26
CA PHE A 73 -1.87 -9.43 3.55
C PHE A 73 -1.50 -9.77 2.11
N THR A 74 -0.80 -8.87 1.42
CA THR A 74 -0.46 -9.09 0.02
C THR A 74 0.81 -9.92 -0.15
N HIS A 75 1.90 -9.50 0.49
CA HIS A 75 3.22 -10.10 0.28
C HIS A 75 3.72 -11.04 1.37
N ARG A 76 2.99 -11.14 2.48
CA ARG A 76 3.32 -12.03 3.61
C ARG A 76 4.76 -11.81 4.12
N ALA A 77 5.16 -10.54 4.22
CA ALA A 77 6.48 -10.15 4.67
C ALA A 77 6.72 -10.46 6.16
N PHE A 78 5.65 -10.68 6.93
CA PHE A 78 5.69 -11.14 8.31
C PHE A 78 4.40 -11.86 8.67
N LYS A 79 4.38 -12.55 9.81
CA LYS A 79 3.17 -13.05 10.47
C LYS A 79 2.92 -12.24 11.73
N CYS A 80 1.68 -12.23 12.21
CA CYS A 80 1.35 -11.54 13.46
C CYS A 80 0.22 -12.22 14.22
N ARG A 81 0.09 -11.85 15.50
CA ARG A 81 -1.02 -12.29 16.35
C ARG A 81 -2.33 -11.69 15.86
N ARG A 82 -3.43 -12.41 16.10
CA ARG A 82 -4.78 -12.05 15.63
C ARG A 82 -5.20 -10.60 15.94
N PRO A 83 -4.96 -10.02 17.14
CA PRO A 83 -5.34 -8.63 17.42
C PRO A 83 -4.63 -7.62 16.51
N LEU A 84 -3.31 -7.76 16.33
CA LEU A 84 -2.54 -6.89 15.43
C LEU A 84 -3.00 -7.07 13.98
N ARG A 85 -3.28 -8.31 13.56
CA ARG A 85 -3.78 -8.62 12.22
C ARG A 85 -5.11 -7.92 11.92
N ILE A 86 -6.06 -7.97 12.86
CA ILE A 86 -7.35 -7.30 12.75
C ILE A 86 -7.17 -5.78 12.78
N GLY A 87 -6.35 -5.26 13.71
CA GLY A 87 -6.08 -3.83 13.83
C GLY A 87 -5.48 -3.24 12.55
N LEU A 88 -4.50 -3.91 11.94
CA LEU A 88 -3.90 -3.50 10.67
C LEU A 88 -4.88 -3.56 9.50
N ALA A 89 -5.77 -4.56 9.47
CA ALA A 89 -6.81 -4.63 8.45
C ALA A 89 -7.84 -3.49 8.57
N LEU A 90 -8.27 -3.17 9.80
CA LEU A 90 -9.16 -2.05 10.06
C LEU A 90 -8.49 -0.73 9.69
N ALA A 91 -7.24 -0.52 10.11
CA ALA A 91 -6.46 0.67 9.77
C ALA A 91 -6.31 0.85 8.24
N GLY A 92 -6.04 -0.22 7.50
CA GLY A 92 -5.99 -0.18 6.03
C GLY A 92 -7.36 0.14 5.42
N GLY A 93 -8.43 -0.38 6.00
CA GLY A 93 -9.80 -0.07 5.58
C GLY A 93 -10.17 1.41 5.77
N LEU A 94 -9.60 2.10 6.76
CA LEU A 94 -9.81 3.54 6.96
C LEU A 94 -9.25 4.39 5.82
N ALA A 95 -8.34 3.87 4.98
CA ALA A 95 -7.87 4.55 3.79
C ALA A 95 -8.94 4.61 2.67
N VAL A 96 -10.00 3.79 2.74
CA VAL A 96 -11.12 3.77 1.78
C VAL A 96 -10.72 3.32 0.34
N GLU A 97 -9.66 2.52 0.21
CA GLU A 97 -9.17 2.00 -1.10
C GLU A 97 -9.75 0.63 -1.50
N GLY A 98 -10.92 0.27 -0.95
CA GLY A 98 -11.54 -1.04 -1.07
C GLY A 98 -11.21 -2.01 0.08
N PRO A 99 -11.94 -3.13 0.16
CA PRO A 99 -11.68 -4.16 1.15
C PRO A 99 -10.35 -4.86 0.85
N VAL A 100 -9.69 -5.38 1.90
CA VAL A 100 -8.32 -5.93 1.86
C VAL A 100 -8.09 -6.94 0.73
N THR A 101 -9.06 -7.82 0.49
CA THR A 101 -8.96 -8.83 -0.56
C THR A 101 -9.02 -8.26 -1.97
N LEU A 102 -9.81 -7.21 -2.20
CA LEU A 102 -9.85 -6.55 -3.51
C LEU A 102 -8.55 -5.79 -3.75
N TRP A 103 -8.09 -5.05 -2.73
CA TRP A 103 -6.83 -4.31 -2.81
C TRP A 103 -5.66 -5.25 -3.10
N ALA A 104 -5.55 -6.35 -2.34
CA ALA A 104 -4.52 -7.37 -2.54
C ALA A 104 -4.63 -8.06 -3.92
N ALA A 105 -5.85 -8.30 -4.42
CA ALA A 105 -6.04 -8.88 -5.74
C ALA A 105 -5.55 -7.96 -6.87
N GLU A 106 -5.89 -6.68 -6.82
CA GLU A 106 -5.38 -5.70 -7.79
C GLU A 106 -3.86 -5.55 -7.69
N HIS A 107 -3.30 -5.54 -6.47
CA HIS A 107 -1.86 -5.43 -6.27
C HIS A 107 -1.08 -6.65 -6.76
N ARG A 108 -1.57 -7.87 -6.51
CA ARG A 108 -0.96 -9.10 -7.04
C ARG A 108 -1.03 -9.13 -8.58
N ARG A 109 -2.13 -8.65 -9.17
CA ARG A 109 -2.25 -8.51 -10.63
C ARG A 109 -1.25 -7.50 -11.17
N HIS A 110 -1.13 -6.34 -10.52
CA HIS A 110 -0.14 -5.33 -10.85
C HIS A 110 1.27 -5.92 -10.81
N HIS A 111 1.68 -6.58 -9.73
CA HIS A 111 3.00 -7.26 -9.68
C HIS A 111 3.22 -8.23 -10.84
N LYS A 112 2.23 -9.04 -11.22
CA LYS A 112 2.38 -9.98 -12.36
C LYS A 112 2.56 -9.24 -13.69
N TYR A 113 1.81 -8.17 -13.94
CA TYR A 113 1.74 -7.50 -15.22
C TYR A 113 2.37 -6.11 -15.26
N ALA A 114 3.12 -5.70 -14.23
CA ALA A 114 3.62 -4.35 -14.05
C ALA A 114 4.21 -3.78 -15.34
N ASP A 115 3.68 -2.62 -15.74
CA ASP A 115 4.08 -1.89 -16.95
C ASP A 115 3.88 -2.63 -18.29
N ARG A 116 2.97 -3.60 -18.31
CA ARG A 116 2.60 -4.41 -19.48
C ARG A 116 1.07 -4.53 -19.61
N PRO A 117 0.56 -5.01 -20.76
CA PRO A 117 -0.87 -5.29 -20.89
C PRO A 117 -1.35 -6.25 -19.80
N GLY A 118 -2.34 -5.81 -19.02
CA GLY A 118 -2.88 -6.54 -17.86
C GLY A 118 -2.70 -5.81 -16.53
N ASP A 119 -1.76 -4.88 -16.44
CA ASP A 119 -1.61 -3.99 -15.29
C ASP A 119 -2.84 -3.05 -15.17
N PRO A 120 -3.53 -3.01 -14.01
CA PRO A 120 -4.63 -2.06 -13.79
C PRO A 120 -4.26 -0.61 -14.07
N HIS A 121 -3.08 -0.20 -13.62
CA HIS A 121 -2.75 1.20 -13.37
C HIS A 121 -1.34 1.56 -13.82
N SER A 122 -0.86 0.96 -14.91
CA SER A 122 0.44 1.32 -15.47
C SER A 122 0.43 2.74 -16.06
N PRO A 123 1.45 3.57 -15.77
CA PRO A 123 1.65 4.86 -16.43
C PRO A 123 2.16 4.72 -17.88
N TRP A 124 2.41 3.51 -18.35
CA TRP A 124 2.88 3.21 -19.71
C TRP A 124 1.79 2.62 -20.61
N ALA A 125 0.54 2.56 -20.12
CA ALA A 125 -0.60 2.00 -20.85
C ALA A 125 -0.94 2.71 -22.16
N HIS A 126 -0.44 3.93 -22.37
CA HIS A 126 -0.71 4.77 -23.55
C HIS A 126 0.53 5.02 -24.42
N GLY A 127 1.57 4.19 -24.29
CA GLY A 127 2.80 4.26 -25.07
C GLY A 127 3.89 5.11 -24.40
N GLU A 128 5.06 5.16 -25.05
CA GLU A 128 6.29 5.72 -24.48
C GLU A 128 6.60 7.16 -24.92
N SER A 129 5.78 7.74 -25.80
CA SER A 129 5.92 9.15 -26.16
C SER A 129 5.61 10.05 -24.96
N GLY A 130 6.12 11.28 -24.94
CA GLY A 130 5.85 12.21 -23.84
C GLY A 130 4.35 12.44 -23.59
N TRP A 131 3.55 12.52 -24.67
CA TRP A 131 2.09 12.60 -24.57
C TRP A 131 1.45 11.28 -24.10
N GLY A 132 1.96 10.14 -24.54
CA GLY A 132 1.54 8.81 -24.07
C GLY A 132 1.76 8.66 -22.57
N LEU A 133 2.95 9.02 -22.08
CA LEU A 133 3.29 9.02 -20.66
C LEU A 133 2.42 9.99 -19.87
N ALA A 134 2.16 11.21 -20.35
CA ALA A 134 1.28 12.15 -19.65
C ALA A 134 -0.15 11.58 -19.47
N ARG A 135 -0.72 10.97 -20.52
CA ARG A 135 -2.01 10.28 -20.44
C ARG A 135 -1.96 9.08 -19.51
N GLY A 136 -0.88 8.32 -19.56
CA GLY A 136 -0.65 7.16 -18.71
C GLY A 136 -0.51 7.52 -17.24
N LEU A 137 0.20 8.61 -16.91
CA LEU A 137 0.29 9.13 -15.55
C LEU A 137 -1.08 9.54 -15.01
N LEU A 138 -1.91 10.22 -15.82
CA LEU A 138 -3.30 10.53 -15.44
C LEU A 138 -4.13 9.26 -15.23
N HIS A 139 -3.95 8.25 -16.08
CA HIS A 139 -4.58 6.94 -15.93
C HIS A 139 -4.15 6.25 -14.63
N ALA A 140 -2.85 6.12 -14.38
CA ALA A 140 -2.27 5.48 -13.21
C ALA A 140 -2.63 6.21 -11.90
N GLN A 141 -2.65 7.54 -11.93
CA GLN A 141 -2.96 8.36 -10.76
C GLN A 141 -4.45 8.30 -10.40
N VAL A 142 -5.36 8.37 -11.38
CA VAL A 142 -6.80 8.43 -11.11
C VAL A 142 -7.62 7.62 -12.12
N GLY A 143 -7.30 7.71 -13.41
CA GLY A 143 -8.16 7.26 -14.52
C GLY A 143 -8.50 5.77 -14.53
N TRP A 144 -7.63 4.91 -14.00
CA TRP A 144 -7.86 3.46 -13.93
C TRP A 144 -9.10 3.10 -13.13
N PHE A 145 -9.39 3.89 -12.08
CA PHE A 145 -10.58 3.69 -11.27
C PHE A 145 -11.87 3.98 -12.04
N PHE A 146 -11.85 4.98 -12.94
CA PHE A 146 -13.01 5.43 -13.71
C PHE A 146 -13.29 4.56 -14.93
N THR A 147 -12.23 4.08 -15.56
CA THR A 147 -12.29 3.40 -16.85
C THR A 147 -12.34 1.88 -16.72
N ALA A 148 -12.13 1.34 -15.51
CA ALA A 148 -12.17 -0.09 -15.24
C ALA A 148 -13.53 -0.70 -15.60
N ARG A 149 -13.57 -1.41 -16.73
CA ARG A 149 -14.70 -2.29 -17.11
C ARG A 149 -14.60 -3.66 -16.45
N ARG A 150 -13.40 -4.03 -16.01
CA ARG A 150 -13.11 -5.28 -15.32
C ARG A 150 -12.25 -4.99 -14.09
N ARG A 151 -12.39 -5.83 -13.06
CA ARG A 151 -11.55 -5.84 -11.84
C ARG A 151 -10.94 -7.21 -11.64
N SER A 152 -9.91 -7.30 -10.82
CA SER A 152 -9.23 -8.55 -10.49
C SER A 152 -10.22 -9.55 -9.88
N ASP A 153 -10.24 -10.78 -10.39
CA ASP A 153 -11.05 -11.85 -9.79
C ASP A 153 -10.40 -12.29 -8.47
N ARG A 154 -11.05 -11.98 -7.35
CA ARG A 154 -10.54 -12.34 -6.03
C ARG A 154 -10.38 -13.85 -5.84
N ARG A 155 -11.19 -14.68 -6.51
CA ARG A 155 -11.07 -16.14 -6.42
C ARG A 155 -9.78 -16.63 -7.07
N HIS A 156 -9.35 -15.95 -8.13
CA HIS A 156 -8.08 -16.24 -8.80
C HIS A 156 -6.88 -15.70 -8.02
N TRP A 157 -6.92 -14.43 -7.61
CA TRP A 157 -5.73 -13.72 -7.12
C TRP A 157 -5.46 -13.89 -5.63
N VAL A 158 -6.50 -14.08 -4.82
CA VAL A 158 -6.39 -14.13 -3.36
C VAL A 158 -7.18 -15.29 -2.72
N PRO A 159 -7.14 -16.52 -3.27
CA PRO A 159 -7.88 -17.66 -2.71
C PRO A 159 -7.47 -17.94 -1.25
N ASP A 160 -6.21 -17.69 -0.90
CA ASP A 160 -5.67 -17.77 0.45
C ASP A 160 -6.35 -16.80 1.42
N LEU A 161 -6.61 -15.56 1.00
CA LEU A 161 -7.30 -14.57 1.84
C LEU A 161 -8.80 -14.87 1.93
N LEU A 162 -9.40 -15.43 0.88
CA LEU A 162 -10.80 -15.84 0.90
C LEU A 162 -11.04 -17.07 1.80
N ALA A 163 -10.05 -17.94 1.94
CA ALA A 163 -10.12 -19.08 2.86
C ALA A 163 -10.14 -18.63 4.34
N ASP A 164 -9.56 -17.48 4.65
CA ASP A 164 -9.46 -16.96 6.02
C ASP A 164 -10.80 -16.36 6.53
N PRO A 165 -11.37 -16.91 7.62
CA PRO A 165 -12.67 -16.45 8.13
C PRO A 165 -12.63 -15.04 8.73
N ASP A 166 -11.51 -14.61 9.32
CA ASP A 166 -11.40 -13.25 9.84
C ASP A 166 -11.33 -12.23 8.71
N VAL A 167 -10.56 -12.55 7.66
CA VAL A 167 -10.50 -11.69 6.46
C VAL A 167 -11.87 -11.56 5.82
N ARG A 168 -12.63 -12.65 5.66
CA ARG A 168 -14.00 -12.58 5.13
C ARG A 168 -14.92 -11.68 5.95
N ARG A 169 -14.84 -11.74 7.29
CA ARG A 169 -15.62 -10.87 8.18
C ARG A 169 -15.24 -9.40 8.04
N LEU A 170 -13.94 -9.11 7.96
CA LEU A 170 -13.42 -7.76 7.75
C LEU A 170 -13.87 -7.19 6.41
N ASP A 171 -13.83 -8.02 5.36
CA ASP A 171 -14.32 -7.67 4.03
C ASP A 171 -15.82 -7.35 4.03
N ALA A 172 -16.63 -8.13 4.75
CA ALA A 172 -18.06 -7.89 4.90
C ALA A 172 -18.35 -6.63 5.75
N ALA A 173 -17.53 -6.35 6.75
CA ALA A 173 -17.63 -5.17 7.60
C ALA A 173 -17.11 -3.88 6.94
N TYR A 174 -16.46 -3.98 5.78
CA TYR A 174 -15.80 -2.86 5.11
C TYR A 174 -16.69 -1.61 4.93
N PRO A 175 -17.98 -1.70 4.55
CA PRO A 175 -18.85 -0.52 4.49
C PRO A 175 -18.93 0.24 5.83
N GLY A 176 -18.97 -0.48 6.95
CA GLY A 176 -18.93 0.10 8.29
C GLY A 176 -17.58 0.77 8.59
N VAL A 177 -16.47 0.15 8.16
CA VAL A 177 -15.13 0.75 8.29
C VAL A 177 -15.01 2.05 7.49
N VAL A 178 -15.62 2.12 6.30
CA VAL A 178 -15.69 3.37 5.52
C VAL A 178 -16.44 4.45 6.29
N VAL A 179 -17.59 4.13 6.88
CA VAL A 179 -18.33 5.08 7.74
C VAL A 179 -17.48 5.53 8.92
N LEU A 180 -16.79 4.61 9.61
CA LEU A 180 -15.88 4.93 10.70
C LEU A 180 -14.72 5.84 10.28
N SER A 181 -14.22 5.70 9.05
CA SER A 181 -13.18 6.58 8.50
C SER A 181 -13.56 8.05 8.57
N PHE A 182 -14.85 8.39 8.41
CA PHE A 182 -15.34 9.76 8.48
C PHE A 182 -15.87 10.13 9.87
N LEU A 183 -16.50 9.19 10.58
CA LEU A 183 -17.03 9.46 11.93
C LEU A 183 -15.95 9.61 13.00
N LEU A 184 -14.85 8.87 12.93
CA LEU A 184 -13.76 8.96 13.91
C LEU A 184 -13.17 10.37 14.03
N PRO A 185 -12.73 11.03 12.95
CA PRO A 185 -12.23 12.40 13.06
C PRO A 185 -13.33 13.38 13.50
N ALA A 186 -14.58 13.20 13.04
CA ALA A 186 -15.70 14.04 13.48
C ALA A 186 -15.95 13.93 14.99
N ALA A 187 -16.00 12.71 15.52
CA ALA A 187 -16.16 12.45 16.94
C ALA A 187 -14.97 13.00 17.74
N ALA A 188 -13.74 12.79 17.28
CA ALA A 188 -12.54 13.32 17.94
C ALA A 188 -12.56 14.86 18.00
N GLY A 189 -12.93 15.52 16.90
CA GLY A 189 -13.03 16.98 16.86
C GLY A 189 -14.12 17.51 17.79
N GLY A 190 -15.31 16.90 17.73
CA GLY A 190 -16.46 17.31 18.54
C GLY A 190 -16.24 17.09 20.03
N LEU A 191 -15.60 15.98 20.43
CA LEU A 191 -15.27 15.70 21.82
C LEU A 191 -14.14 16.60 22.34
N TRP A 192 -13.12 16.88 21.52
CA TRP A 192 -12.04 17.79 21.93
C TRP A 192 -12.56 19.23 22.10
N SER A 193 -13.42 19.70 21.20
CA SER A 193 -13.95 21.06 21.26
C SER A 193 -15.25 21.23 22.04
N TRP A 194 -15.86 20.12 22.47
CA TRP A 194 -17.23 20.08 22.98
C TRP A 194 -18.24 20.81 22.09
N SER A 195 -18.12 20.68 20.76
CA SER A 195 -18.97 21.42 19.83
C SER A 195 -19.18 20.74 18.47
N TRP A 196 -20.36 20.97 17.90
CA TRP A 196 -20.70 20.53 16.53
C TRP A 196 -19.81 21.19 15.47
N ALA A 197 -19.40 22.44 15.70
CA ALA A 197 -18.46 23.13 14.83
C ALA A 197 -17.11 22.41 14.76
N GLY A 198 -16.56 21.96 15.89
CA GLY A 198 -15.30 21.21 15.88
C GLY A 198 -15.46 19.79 15.32
N ALA A 199 -16.63 19.16 15.49
CA ALA A 199 -16.94 17.91 14.81
C ALA A 199 -16.93 18.09 13.28
N TRP A 200 -17.54 19.18 12.79
CA TRP A 200 -17.59 19.49 11.37
C TRP A 200 -16.21 19.80 10.78
N THR A 201 -15.41 20.65 11.42
CA THR A 201 -14.07 20.98 10.91
C THR A 201 -13.14 19.77 10.90
N ALA A 202 -13.23 18.90 11.91
CA ALA A 202 -12.45 17.68 11.95
C ALA A 202 -12.94 16.62 10.95
N LEU A 203 -14.24 16.49 10.72
CA LEU A 203 -14.79 15.70 9.60
C LEU A 203 -14.25 16.19 8.25
N PHE A 204 -14.22 17.51 8.06
CA PHE A 204 -13.74 18.08 6.81
C PHE A 204 -12.24 17.81 6.60
N TRP A 205 -11.38 18.19 7.55
CA TRP A 205 -9.93 18.05 7.41
C TRP A 205 -9.44 16.60 7.61
N GLY A 206 -9.85 15.96 8.70
CA GLY A 206 -9.45 14.59 9.04
C GLY A 206 -10.27 13.49 8.36
N GLY A 207 -11.43 13.83 7.78
CA GLY A 207 -12.24 12.95 6.95
C GLY A 207 -12.01 13.16 5.46
N LEU A 208 -12.61 14.21 4.89
CA LEU A 208 -12.70 14.45 3.45
C LEU A 208 -11.36 14.84 2.80
N VAL A 209 -10.67 15.84 3.35
CA VAL A 209 -9.36 16.29 2.82
C VAL A 209 -8.34 15.15 2.97
N ARG A 210 -8.25 14.54 4.15
CA ARG A 210 -7.37 13.38 4.38
C ARG A 210 -7.69 12.22 3.44
N TYR A 211 -8.95 11.90 3.17
CA TYR A 211 -9.34 10.91 2.17
C TYR A 211 -8.71 11.22 0.81
N ALA A 212 -8.89 12.44 0.30
CA ALA A 212 -8.35 12.85 -0.98
C ALA A 212 -6.81 12.78 -1.00
N VAL A 213 -6.16 13.32 0.03
CA VAL A 213 -4.69 13.31 0.14
C VAL A 213 -4.14 11.88 0.20
N VAL A 214 -4.72 11.00 1.01
CA VAL A 214 -4.28 9.58 1.11
C VAL A 214 -4.35 8.90 -0.25
N HIS A 215 -5.46 9.02 -0.98
CA HIS A 215 -5.59 8.40 -2.31
C HIS A 215 -4.57 8.93 -3.30
N HIS A 216 -4.34 10.24 -3.34
CA HIS A 216 -3.34 10.79 -4.25
C HIS A 216 -1.92 10.37 -3.88
N VAL A 217 -1.60 10.28 -2.59
CA VAL A 217 -0.31 9.80 -2.12
C VAL A 217 -0.11 8.31 -2.45
N THR A 218 -1.10 7.45 -2.21
CA THR A 218 -0.96 6.01 -2.51
C THR A 218 -0.94 5.75 -4.00
N TRP A 219 -1.80 6.40 -4.80
CA TRP A 219 -1.78 6.28 -6.25
C TRP A 219 -0.52 6.85 -6.90
N SER A 220 0.18 7.78 -6.23
CA SER A 220 1.48 8.28 -6.70
C SER A 220 2.57 7.20 -6.73
N VAL A 221 2.41 6.12 -5.96
CA VAL A 221 3.28 4.94 -6.04
C VAL A 221 3.13 4.26 -7.41
N ASN A 222 1.89 4.09 -7.87
CA ASN A 222 1.62 3.44 -9.16
C ASN A 222 1.96 4.34 -10.35
N SER A 223 1.82 5.66 -10.21
CA SER A 223 2.09 6.61 -11.28
C SER A 223 3.54 7.08 -11.28
N LEU A 224 3.94 7.87 -10.29
CA LEU A 224 5.23 8.53 -10.24
C LEU A 224 6.36 7.54 -10.00
N ALA A 225 6.20 6.60 -9.06
CA ALA A 225 7.26 5.63 -8.77
C ALA A 225 7.43 4.54 -9.85
N HIS A 226 6.59 4.51 -10.89
CA HIS A 226 6.80 3.71 -12.11
C HIS A 226 7.30 4.52 -13.31
N ALA A 227 7.49 5.84 -13.15
CA ALA A 227 7.89 6.74 -14.23
C ALA A 227 9.14 7.57 -13.91
N PHE A 228 9.35 7.92 -12.64
CA PHE A 228 10.37 8.88 -12.21
C PHE A 228 11.06 8.43 -10.93
N GLY A 229 12.39 8.39 -10.95
CA GLY A 229 13.22 8.06 -9.80
C GLY A 229 14.39 7.18 -10.18
N ASP A 230 15.07 6.68 -9.16
CA ASP A 230 16.29 5.89 -9.32
C ASP A 230 15.97 4.40 -9.51
N ARG A 231 16.80 3.71 -10.29
CA ARG A 231 16.68 2.26 -10.52
C ARG A 231 17.96 1.58 -10.04
N ASP A 232 18.06 1.41 -8.73
CA ASP A 232 19.22 0.81 -8.10
C ASP A 232 19.24 -0.72 -8.23
N PHE A 233 18.10 -1.34 -8.54
CA PHE A 233 17.88 -2.78 -8.56
C PHE A 233 17.29 -3.30 -9.88
N ARG A 234 17.73 -4.49 -10.25
CA ARG A 234 17.24 -5.27 -11.39
C ARG A 234 15.78 -5.68 -11.15
N THR A 235 14.89 -5.11 -11.96
CA THR A 235 13.47 -5.48 -12.06
C THR A 235 13.08 -5.69 -13.52
N ARG A 236 11.92 -6.34 -13.74
CA ARG A 236 11.40 -6.63 -15.10
C ARG A 236 10.37 -5.60 -15.60
N ASP A 237 10.08 -4.64 -14.74
CA ASP A 237 9.14 -3.53 -14.89
C ASP A 237 9.91 -2.19 -14.89
N ARG A 238 9.20 -1.06 -14.77
CA ARG A 238 9.77 0.28 -14.73
C ARG A 238 9.69 0.93 -13.34
N SER A 239 9.54 0.14 -12.28
CA SER A 239 9.54 0.65 -10.91
C SER A 239 10.86 1.37 -10.57
N THR A 240 10.75 2.43 -9.78
CA THR A 240 11.82 3.35 -9.38
C THR A 240 11.74 3.66 -7.88
N ASN A 241 12.84 4.11 -7.30
CA ASN A 241 12.91 4.68 -5.96
C ASN A 241 12.70 6.20 -6.06
N LEU A 242 11.65 6.71 -5.41
CA LEU A 242 11.31 8.13 -5.42
C LEU A 242 11.15 8.66 -3.98
N PRO A 243 12.16 9.35 -3.42
CA PRO A 243 12.18 9.75 -2.01
C PRO A 243 10.95 10.55 -1.56
N LEU A 244 10.46 11.48 -2.39
CA LEU A 244 9.25 12.26 -2.07
C LEU A 244 8.04 11.37 -1.83
N VAL A 245 7.80 10.41 -2.74
CA VAL A 245 6.72 9.43 -2.58
C VAL A 245 7.00 8.54 -1.39
N ALA A 246 8.24 8.11 -1.16
CA ALA A 246 8.61 7.27 -0.03
C ALA A 246 8.31 7.94 1.32
N TYR A 247 8.57 9.24 1.47
CA TYR A 247 8.30 9.94 2.72
C TYR A 247 6.82 10.17 2.96
N LEU A 248 6.06 10.54 1.93
CA LEU A 248 4.61 10.71 2.04
C LEU A 248 3.92 9.37 2.35
N THR A 249 4.36 8.28 1.72
CA THR A 249 3.79 6.94 1.89
C THR A 249 4.38 6.15 3.06
N LEU A 250 5.26 6.76 3.86
CA LEU A 250 5.92 6.11 4.99
C LEU A 250 6.75 4.86 4.61
N GLY A 251 7.25 4.81 3.37
CA GLY A 251 8.23 3.83 2.89
C GLY A 251 7.90 3.14 1.56
N GLU A 252 6.74 3.39 0.96
CA GLU A 252 6.26 2.64 -0.22
C GLU A 252 6.87 3.12 -1.55
N GLY A 253 7.33 4.37 -1.59
CA GLY A 253 8.05 4.95 -2.72
C GLY A 253 9.48 4.43 -2.92
N TRP A 254 9.99 3.58 -2.04
CA TRP A 254 11.18 2.75 -2.32
C TRP A 254 10.79 1.57 -3.22
N HIS A 255 10.19 1.90 -4.37
CA HIS A 255 9.36 0.98 -5.13
C HIS A 255 10.18 0.02 -5.99
N ASN A 256 11.36 0.45 -6.43
CA ASN A 256 12.26 -0.41 -7.20
C ASN A 256 12.77 -1.61 -6.39
N TRP A 257 13.17 -1.41 -5.12
CA TRP A 257 13.50 -2.55 -4.27
C TRP A 257 12.28 -3.41 -3.96
N HIS A 258 11.13 -2.78 -3.72
CA HIS A 258 9.89 -3.49 -3.48
C HIS A 258 9.54 -4.46 -4.63
N HIS A 259 9.62 -4.02 -5.88
CA HIS A 259 9.41 -4.90 -7.05
C HIS A 259 10.53 -5.91 -7.25
N ALA A 260 11.75 -5.60 -6.79
CA ALA A 260 12.84 -6.56 -6.76
C ALA A 260 12.55 -7.69 -5.74
N ASP A 261 12.37 -7.40 -4.45
CA ASP A 261 12.01 -8.40 -3.43
C ASP A 261 10.68 -8.05 -2.74
N PRO A 262 9.53 -8.44 -3.34
CA PRO A 262 8.20 -8.06 -2.82
C PRO A 262 7.92 -8.60 -1.42
N THR A 263 8.58 -9.70 -1.04
CA THR A 263 8.38 -10.33 0.27
C THR A 263 9.19 -9.68 1.39
N SER A 264 10.05 -8.71 1.07
CA SER A 264 10.85 -8.01 2.06
C SER A 264 9.99 -7.10 2.93
N ALA A 265 10.14 -7.20 4.25
CA ALA A 265 9.45 -6.34 5.22
C ALA A 265 9.98 -4.90 5.23
N ARG A 266 11.10 -4.63 4.56
CA ARG A 266 11.70 -3.29 4.44
C ARG A 266 11.92 -2.96 2.97
N HIS A 267 11.31 -1.87 2.52
CA HIS A 267 11.47 -1.36 1.16
C HIS A 267 12.70 -0.45 1.06
N GLY A 268 12.93 0.40 2.06
CA GLY A 268 14.05 1.35 2.10
C GLY A 268 15.38 0.71 2.48
N VAL A 269 16.00 -0.06 1.60
CA VAL A 269 17.20 -0.87 1.94
C VAL A 269 18.55 -0.16 1.80
N LEU A 270 18.64 0.91 1.01
CA LEU A 270 19.89 1.65 0.83
C LEU A 270 20.12 2.66 1.96
N LYS A 271 21.38 3.10 2.09
CA LYS A 271 21.77 4.12 3.07
C LYS A 271 20.98 5.40 2.82
N GLY A 272 20.42 5.97 3.88
CA GLY A 272 19.58 7.17 3.80
C GLY A 272 18.11 6.89 3.47
N HIS A 273 17.74 5.68 3.05
CA HIS A 273 16.33 5.33 2.81
C HIS A 273 15.58 5.21 4.15
N LEU A 274 14.78 6.22 4.47
CA LEU A 274 13.89 6.20 5.62
C LEU A 274 12.64 5.38 5.29
N ASP A 275 12.39 4.34 6.08
CA ASP A 275 11.22 3.46 5.95
C ASP A 275 10.51 3.36 7.30
N PRO A 276 9.63 4.32 7.64
CA PRO A 276 8.85 4.28 8.88
C PRO A 276 8.00 3.01 9.03
N SER A 277 7.44 2.47 7.94
CA SER A 277 6.67 1.23 7.98
C SER A 277 7.50 0.02 8.41
N ALA A 278 8.73 -0.09 7.91
CA ALA A 278 9.67 -1.12 8.39
C ALA A 278 10.00 -0.91 9.87
N ARG A 279 10.18 0.34 10.33
CA ARG A 279 10.41 0.61 11.76
C ARG A 279 9.23 0.18 12.61
N LEU A 280 8.00 0.45 12.17
CA LEU A 280 6.79 0.04 12.87
C LEU A 280 6.67 -1.50 12.97
N ILE A 281 6.97 -2.22 11.88
CA ILE A 281 7.02 -3.70 11.90
C ILE A 281 8.05 -4.19 12.93
N ARG A 282 9.22 -3.56 13.00
CA ARG A 282 10.26 -3.90 13.99
C ARG A 282 9.79 -3.69 15.42
N LEU A 283 9.06 -2.61 15.69
CA LEU A 283 8.47 -2.37 17.02
C LEU A 283 7.45 -3.45 17.39
N PHE A 284 6.61 -3.87 16.43
CA PHE A 284 5.69 -5.00 16.66
C PHE A 284 6.40 -6.33 16.87
N GLU A 285 7.52 -6.56 16.18
CA GLU A 285 8.37 -7.75 16.37
C GLU A 285 9.00 -7.76 17.76
N GLN A 286 9.58 -6.64 18.20
CA GLN A 286 10.17 -6.49 19.53
C GLN A 286 9.13 -6.64 20.65
N ALA A 287 7.89 -6.21 20.41
CA ALA A 287 6.77 -6.42 21.33
C ALA A 287 6.19 -7.85 21.28
N GLY A 288 6.70 -8.73 20.41
CA GLY A 288 6.23 -10.10 20.21
C GLY A 288 4.86 -10.20 19.52
N TRP A 289 4.35 -9.12 18.93
CA TRP A 289 3.08 -9.08 18.20
C TRP A 289 3.23 -9.51 16.74
N ALA A 290 4.39 -9.24 16.13
CA ALA A 290 4.82 -9.76 14.84
C ALA A 290 5.93 -10.81 15.01
N TYR A 291 6.02 -11.74 14.08
CA TYR A 291 7.02 -12.83 14.06
C TYR A 291 7.22 -13.32 12.62
N ASP A 292 8.24 -14.16 12.40
CA ASP A 292 8.66 -14.62 11.07
C ASP A 292 8.86 -13.45 10.07
N VAL A 293 9.45 -12.34 10.55
CA VAL A 293 9.64 -11.13 9.73
C VAL A 293 10.76 -11.35 8.71
N ARG A 294 10.46 -11.10 7.44
CA ARG A 294 11.38 -11.24 6.32
C ARG A 294 12.19 -9.96 6.13
N TRP A 295 13.20 -9.78 6.97
CA TRP A 295 14.15 -8.67 6.81
C TRP A 295 15.00 -8.82 5.53
N PRO A 296 15.51 -7.71 4.96
CA PRO A 296 16.36 -7.76 3.78
C PRO A 296 17.53 -8.72 3.95
N ASP A 297 17.67 -9.63 3.01
CA ASP A 297 18.78 -10.58 2.94
C ASP A 297 19.94 -9.95 2.14
N PRO A 298 21.16 -9.84 2.71
CA PRO A 298 22.29 -9.22 2.01
C PRO A 298 22.66 -9.90 0.70
N SER A 299 22.50 -11.22 0.59
CA SER A 299 22.82 -11.95 -0.64
C SER A 299 21.83 -11.64 -1.75
N ARG A 300 20.52 -11.57 -1.44
CA ARG A 300 19.48 -11.14 -2.38
C ARG A 300 19.64 -9.69 -2.80
N LEU A 301 20.01 -8.83 -1.86
CA LEU A 301 20.28 -7.42 -2.13
C LEU A 301 21.42 -7.29 -3.13
N ALA A 302 22.58 -7.88 -2.83
CA ALA A 302 23.76 -7.86 -3.70
C ALA A 302 23.49 -8.44 -5.09
N ALA A 303 22.75 -9.55 -5.18
CA ALA A 303 22.43 -10.20 -6.45
C ALA A 303 21.52 -9.35 -7.37
N ARG A 304 20.77 -8.40 -6.79
CA ARG A 304 19.79 -7.57 -7.51
C ARG A 304 20.29 -6.16 -7.77
N THR A 305 21.29 -5.67 -7.06
CA THR A 305 21.85 -4.32 -7.27
C THR A 305 22.42 -4.18 -8.69
N LEU A 306 22.05 -3.11 -9.40
CA LEU A 306 22.54 -2.80 -10.75
C LEU A 306 23.97 -2.24 -10.73
N HIS A 307 24.28 -1.42 -9.73
CA HIS A 307 25.61 -0.88 -9.47
C HIS A 307 26.10 -1.40 -8.13
N PRO A 308 26.71 -2.60 -8.05
CA PRO A 308 27.39 -2.98 -6.82
C PRO A 308 28.42 -1.89 -6.53
N GLY A 309 28.29 -1.19 -5.40
CA GLY A 309 29.42 -0.46 -4.85
C GLY A 309 30.62 -1.39 -4.72
N PRO A 310 31.84 -0.87 -4.53
CA PRO A 310 33.00 -1.73 -4.31
C PRO A 310 32.67 -2.74 -3.20
N PRO A 311 33.05 -4.02 -3.36
CA PRO A 311 32.73 -5.04 -2.38
C PRO A 311 33.16 -4.54 -1.00
N GLY A 312 32.25 -4.65 -0.02
CA GLY A 312 32.61 -4.42 1.37
C GLY A 312 33.80 -5.32 1.74
N PRO A 313 34.62 -4.93 2.74
CA PRO A 313 35.74 -5.74 3.15
C PRO A 313 35.25 -7.17 3.44
N PRO A 314 36.01 -8.21 3.03
CA PRO A 314 35.62 -9.59 3.28
C PRO A 314 35.31 -9.75 4.77
N GLY A 315 34.17 -10.37 5.06
CA GLY A 315 33.83 -10.73 6.43
C GLY A 315 34.95 -11.58 7.04
N PRO A 316 35.10 -11.59 8.38
CA PRO A 316 36.11 -12.41 9.02
C PRO A 316 35.96 -13.87 8.55
N PRO A 317 37.08 -14.58 8.29
CA PRO A 317 37.04 -15.97 7.87
C PRO A 317 36.18 -16.76 8.85
N SER A 318 35.23 -17.51 8.29
CA SER A 318 34.42 -18.47 9.04
C SER A 318 35.36 -19.36 9.84
N VAL A 319 35.25 -19.30 11.17
CA VAL A 319 35.96 -20.21 12.05
C VAL A 319 35.54 -21.63 11.67
N PRO A 320 36.46 -22.53 11.30
CA PRO A 320 36.09 -23.91 11.02
C PRO A 320 35.40 -24.51 12.26
N GLU A 321 34.21 -25.05 12.05
CA GLU A 321 33.50 -25.82 13.08
C GLU A 321 34.43 -26.92 13.60
N PRO A 322 34.56 -27.10 14.93
CA PRO A 322 35.32 -28.21 15.48
C PRO A 322 34.70 -29.52 14.97
N SER A 323 35.55 -30.38 14.41
CA SER A 323 35.18 -31.71 13.93
C SER A 323 34.44 -32.47 15.02
N ARG A 324 33.22 -32.93 14.71
CA ARG A 324 32.49 -33.84 15.57
C ARG A 324 33.33 -35.11 15.78
N PRO A 325 33.50 -35.61 17.01
CA PRO A 325 34.16 -36.88 17.23
C PRO A 325 33.34 -38.02 16.62
N PRO A 326 34.00 -39.11 16.15
CA PRO A 326 33.34 -40.23 15.50
C PRO A 326 32.38 -40.93 16.47
N GLU A 327 31.20 -41.26 15.93
CA GLU A 327 30.13 -41.98 16.60
C GLU A 327 30.60 -43.41 16.91
N ALA A 328 30.71 -43.74 18.20
CA ALA A 328 31.09 -45.08 18.64
C ALA A 328 29.91 -46.04 18.39
N ASP A 329 30.17 -46.99 17.49
CA ASP A 329 29.30 -48.12 17.17
C ASP A 329 29.02 -48.94 18.44
N ARG A 330 27.81 -48.82 19.00
CA ARG A 330 27.32 -49.72 20.05
C ARG A 330 26.47 -50.82 19.42
N LYS A 331 27.12 -51.93 19.10
CA LYS A 331 26.52 -53.27 19.18
C LYS A 331 26.94 -53.89 20.51
N GLY A 332 25.96 -54.29 21.31
CA GLY A 332 26.13 -54.89 22.64
C GLY A 332 25.09 -54.38 23.61
#